data_AF-A0A970DDA7-F1
#
_entry.id   AF-A0A970DDA7-F1
#
_cell.length_a   1.000
_cell.length_b   1.000
_cell.length_c   1.000
_cell.angle_alpha   90.00
_cell.angle_beta   90.00
_cell.angle_gamma   90.00
#
_symmetry.space_group_name_H-M   'P 1'
#
loop_
_entity.id
_entity.type
_entity.pdbx_description
1 polymer ?
#
loop_
_entity_poly.entity_id
_entity_poly.type
_entity_poly.pdbx_seq_one_letter_code
_entity_poly.pdbx_strand_id
1 'polypeptide(L)'
;MADKRRPKPDDRSDNVDRLQEQVVNTIENLEEAHDTLQNPDLSDEQRQTILEKNRRREEAIARKREEIKDEYAFQQKQEEEMKG
;
A
#
# COMPACT_ATOMS: atom_id res chain seq x y z
N MET A 1 35.34 23.59 0.27
CA MET A 1 34.01 23.71 0.89
C MET A 1 33.12 22.67 0.22
N ALA A 2 33.01 21.50 0.86
CA ALA A 2 32.42 20.31 0.26
C ALA A 2 31.05 20.01 0.85
N ASP A 3 30.25 19.36 0.02
CA ASP A 3 29.12 18.49 0.34
C ASP A 3 27.72 19.13 0.30
N LYS A 4 27.25 19.32 -0.93
CA LYS A 4 25.83 19.34 -1.29
C LYS A 4 25.21 17.96 -0.97
N ARG A 5 24.99 17.64 0.30
CA ARG A 5 24.05 16.58 0.71
C ARG A 5 22.63 17.09 0.60
N ARG A 6 22.23 17.57 -0.57
CA ARG A 6 20.81 17.42 -0.92
C ARG A 6 20.72 15.96 -1.35
N PRO A 7 20.09 15.04 -0.58
CA PRO A 7 19.63 13.81 -1.20
C PRO A 7 18.95 14.24 -2.49
N LYS A 8 19.32 13.63 -3.63
CA LYS A 8 18.52 13.82 -4.84
C LYS A 8 17.07 13.58 -4.39
N PRO A 9 16.12 14.47 -4.72
CA PRO A 9 14.72 14.12 -4.48
C PRO A 9 14.56 12.76 -5.13
N ASP A 10 14.27 11.73 -4.34
CA ASP A 10 13.93 10.43 -4.89
C ASP A 10 12.86 10.69 -5.94
N ASP A 11 12.98 10.02 -7.08
CA ASP A 11 12.00 10.17 -8.13
C ASP A 11 10.70 9.51 -7.67
N ARG A 12 9.86 10.30 -6.98
CA ARG A 12 8.59 9.84 -6.39
C ARG A 12 7.47 9.78 -7.43
N SER A 13 7.77 9.97 -8.72
CA SER A 13 6.75 9.96 -9.77
C SER A 13 6.07 8.60 -9.90
N ASP A 14 6.78 7.50 -9.61
CA ASP A 14 6.27 6.13 -9.70
C ASP A 14 5.74 5.57 -8.36
N ASN A 15 5.83 6.33 -7.26
CA ASN A 15 5.41 5.85 -5.94
C ASN A 15 3.91 5.58 -5.89
N VAL A 16 3.10 6.44 -6.50
CA VAL A 16 1.64 6.28 -6.55
C VAL A 16 1.28 4.98 -7.27
N ASP A 17 1.86 4.74 -8.45
CA ASP A 17 1.57 3.56 -9.26
C ASP A 17 1.96 2.27 -8.52
N ARG A 18 3.15 2.25 -7.90
CA ARG A 18 3.61 1.12 -7.10
C ARG A 18 2.73 0.86 -5.88
N LEU A 19 2.32 1.90 -5.16
CA LEU A 19 1.43 1.76 -4.02
C LEU A 19 0.04 1.27 -4.46
N GLN A 20 -0.49 1.75 -5.58
CA GLN A 20 -1.75 1.29 -6.15
C GLN A 20 -1.68 -0.19 -6.53
N GLU A 21 -0.63 -0.63 -7.23
CA GLU A 21 -0.40 -2.04 -7.56
C GLU A 21 -0.36 -2.90 -6.30
N GLN A 22 0.41 -2.48 -5.29
CA GLN A 22 0.47 -3.19 -4.01
C GLN A 22 -0.89 -3.26 -3.29
N VAL A 23 -1.73 -2.22 -3.40
CA VAL A 23 -3.09 -2.23 -2.85
C VAL A 23 -3.94 -3.26 -3.57
N VAL A 24 -3.96 -3.25 -4.90
CA VAL A 24 -4.72 -4.21 -5.72
C VAL A 24 -4.29 -5.65 -5.39
N ASN A 25 -3.00 -5.93 -5.44
CA ASN A 25 -2.47 -7.26 -5.10
C ASN A 25 -2.86 -7.69 -3.68
N THR A 26 -2.88 -6.75 -2.71
CA THR A 26 -3.27 -7.08 -1.33
C THR A 26 -4.77 -7.37 -1.20
N ILE A 27 -5.61 -6.70 -2.01
CA ILE A 27 -7.06 -6.93 -2.07
C ILE A 27 -7.33 -8.31 -2.69
N GLU A 28 -6.69 -8.65 -3.80
CA GLU A 28 -6.84 -9.98 -4.43
C GLU A 28 -6.47 -11.10 -3.44
N ASN A 29 -5.34 -10.95 -2.73
CA ASN A 29 -4.93 -11.88 -1.67
C ASN A 29 -5.91 -11.97 -0.49
N LEU A 30 -6.66 -10.89 -0.21
CA LEU A 30 -7.67 -10.87 0.84
C LEU A 30 -8.93 -11.61 0.38
N GLU A 31 -9.36 -11.40 -0.87
CA GLU A 31 -10.49 -12.08 -1.50
C GLU A 31 -10.24 -13.60 -1.60
N GLU A 32 -9.08 -14.02 -2.12
CA GLU A 32 -8.69 -15.44 -2.18
C GLU A 32 -8.67 -16.10 -0.78
N ALA A 33 -8.27 -15.35 0.24
CA ALA A 33 -8.28 -15.83 1.62
C ALA A 33 -9.71 -15.97 2.17
N HIS A 34 -10.65 -15.11 1.78
CA HIS A 34 -12.06 -15.25 2.11
C HIS A 34 -12.69 -16.48 1.46
N ASP A 35 -12.34 -16.77 0.21
CA ASP A 35 -12.75 -17.99 -0.49
C ASP A 35 -12.19 -19.23 0.20
N THR A 36 -10.91 -19.19 0.59
CA THR A 36 -10.27 -20.28 1.35
C THR A 36 -11.02 -20.57 2.66
N LEU A 37 -11.48 -19.53 3.37
CA LEU A 37 -12.26 -19.68 4.61
C LEU A 37 -13.61 -20.41 4.42
N GLN A 38 -14.14 -20.49 3.20
CA GLN A 38 -15.35 -21.24 2.91
C GLN A 38 -15.14 -22.76 2.92
N ASN A 39 -13.88 -23.24 2.86
CA ASN A 39 -13.58 -24.66 2.89
C ASN A 39 -13.97 -25.26 4.27
N PRO A 40 -14.90 -26.24 4.35
CA PRO A 40 -15.31 -26.85 5.61
C PRO A 40 -14.20 -27.67 6.28
N ASP A 41 -13.22 -28.17 5.53
CA ASP A 41 -12.16 -29.07 6.02
C ASP A 41 -11.04 -28.33 6.77
N LEU A 42 -11.06 -26.99 6.82
CA LEU A 42 -10.07 -26.22 7.56
C LEU A 42 -10.22 -26.44 9.07
N SER A 43 -9.09 -26.72 9.73
CA SER A 43 -9.03 -26.73 11.19
C SER A 43 -9.24 -25.33 11.76
N ASP A 44 -9.65 -25.26 13.03
CA ASP A 44 -9.84 -23.98 13.73
C ASP A 44 -8.56 -23.15 13.77
N GLU A 45 -7.39 -23.78 13.96
CA GLU A 45 -6.10 -23.10 13.95
C GLU A 45 -5.79 -22.49 12.58
N GLN A 46 -6.06 -23.22 11.49
CA GLN A 46 -5.89 -22.69 10.14
C GLN A 46 -6.83 -21.52 9.88
N ARG A 47 -8.10 -21.62 10.30
CA ARG A 47 -9.08 -20.52 10.19
C ARG A 47 -8.61 -19.28 10.92
N GLN A 48 -8.17 -19.41 12.18
CA GLN A 48 -7.68 -18.28 12.98
C GLN A 48 -6.44 -17.64 12.34
N THR A 49 -5.52 -18.44 11.81
CA THR A 49 -4.34 -17.94 11.11
C THR A 49 -4.71 -17.12 9.86
N ILE A 50 -5.68 -17.58 9.08
CA ILE A 50 -6.15 -16.85 7.89
C ILE A 50 -6.84 -15.54 8.30
N LEU A 51 -7.69 -15.57 9.32
CA LEU A 51 -8.38 -14.37 9.84
C LEU A 51 -7.38 -13.32 10.36
N GLU A 52 -6.36 -13.74 11.10
CA GLU A 52 -5.33 -12.83 11.58
C GLU A 52 -4.54 -12.19 10.42
N LYS A 53 -4.18 -12.98 9.41
CA LYS A 53 -3.53 -12.45 8.19
C LYS A 53 -4.43 -11.47 7.46
N ASN A 54 -5.73 -11.75 7.36
CA ASN A 54 -6.70 -10.85 6.74
C ASN A 54 -6.79 -9.51 7.47
N ARG A 55 -6.85 -9.52 8.81
CA ARG A 55 -6.81 -8.29 9.62
C ARG A 55 -5.57 -7.44 9.33
N ARG A 56 -4.39 -8.07 9.22
CA ARG A 56 -3.14 -7.37 8.87
C ARG A 56 -3.14 -6.82 7.44
N ARG A 57 -3.78 -7.53 6.48
CA ARG A 57 -3.95 -7.06 5.10
C ARG A 57 -4.84 -5.82 5.04
N GLU A 58 -5.95 -5.80 5.77
CA GLU A 58 -6.83 -4.63 5.87
C GLU A 58 -6.08 -3.41 6.42
N GLU A 59 -5.32 -3.57 7.51
CA GLU A 59 -4.46 -2.51 8.06
C GLU A 59 -3.41 -2.03 7.04
N ALA A 60 -2.81 -2.96 6.29
CA ALA A 60 -1.84 -2.62 5.25
C ALA A 60 -2.47 -1.85 4.08
N ILE A 61 -3.68 -2.22 3.64
CA ILE A 61 -4.42 -1.50 2.60
C ILE A 61 -4.76 -0.08 3.09
N ALA A 62 -5.22 0.07 4.33
CA ALA A 62 -5.56 1.37 4.91
C ALA A 62 -4.35 2.32 4.91
N ARG A 63 -3.19 1.85 5.39
CA ARG A 63 -1.95 2.65 5.40
C ARG A 63 -1.49 3.03 4.00
N LYS A 64 -1.47 2.09 3.04
CA LYS A 64 -1.10 2.40 1.65
C LYS A 64 -2.04 3.43 1.02
N ARG A 65 -3.34 3.37 1.31
CA ARG A 65 -4.32 4.36 0.82
C ARG A 65 -4.06 5.75 1.41
N GLU A 66 -3.59 5.84 2.64
CA GLU A 66 -3.15 7.10 3.25
C GLU A 66 -1.88 7.62 2.56
N GLU A 67 -0.88 6.76 2.39
CA GLU A 67 0.37 7.12 1.68
C GLU A 67 0.11 7.60 0.24
N ILE A 68 -0.80 6.94 -0.49
CA ILE A 68 -1.19 7.38 -1.84
C ILE A 68 -1.75 8.80 -1.82
N LYS A 69 -2.58 9.15 -0.83
CA LYS A 69 -3.14 10.51 -0.73
C LYS A 69 -2.06 11.55 -0.46
N ASP A 70 -1.11 11.22 0.42
CA ASP A 70 0.02 12.10 0.73
C ASP A 70 0.93 12.31 -0.49
N GLU A 71 1.17 11.26 -1.28
CA GLU A 71 1.91 11.35 -2.55
C GLU A 71 1.19 12.23 -3.57
N TYR A 72 -0.13 12.08 -3.74
CA TYR A 72 -0.90 12.96 -4.62
C TYR A 72 -0.85 14.43 -4.17
N ALA A 73 -1.00 14.69 -2.87
CA ALA A 73 -0.93 16.04 -2.32
C ALA A 73 0.46 16.66 -2.55
N PHE A 74 1.52 15.86 -2.38
CA PHE A 74 2.89 16.29 -2.68
C PHE A 74 3.07 16.62 -4.17
N GLN A 75 2.62 15.75 -5.08
CA GLN A 75 2.73 15.98 -6.52
C GLN A 75 1.98 17.24 -6.97
N GLN A 76 0.77 17.46 -6.48
CA GLN A 76 -0.02 18.66 -6.79
C GLN A 76 0.68 19.94 -6.34
N LYS A 77 1.22 19.94 -5.11
CA LYS A 77 1.98 21.09 -4.60
C LYS A 77 3.22 21.39 -5.45
N GLN A 78 3.96 20.35 -5.86
CA GLN A 78 5.11 20.51 -6.76
C GLN A 78 4.71 21.06 -8.12
N GLU A 79 3.58 20.63 -8.67
CA GLU A 79 3.05 21.11 -9.94
C GLU A 79 2.62 22.59 -9.87
N GLU A 80 1.98 23.00 -8.77
CA GLU A 80 1.62 24.40 -8.51
C GLU A 80 2.86 25.31 -8.38
N GLU A 81 3.88 24.88 -7.62
CA GLU A 81 5.15 25.60 -7.48
C GLU A 81 5.90 25.75 -8.81
N MET A 82 5.73 24.82 -9.75
CA MET A 82 6.34 24.88 -11.09
C MET A 82 5.57 25.78 -12.07
N LYS A 83 4.29 26.06 -11.79
CA LYS A 83 3.41 26.89 -12.65
C LYS A 83 3.39 28.37 -12.24
N GLY A 84 3.78 28.69 -11.00
CA GLY A 84 3.86 30.06 -10.46
C GLY A 84 5.21 30.72 -10.71
#